data_AF-A0A1A9A9D9-F1
#
_entry.id   AF-A0A1A9A9D9-F1
#
_cell.length_a   1.000
_cell.length_b   1.000
_cell.length_c   1.000
_cell.angle_alpha   90.00
_cell.angle_beta   90.00
_cell.angle_gamma   90.00
#
_symmetry.space_group_name_H-M   'P 1'
#
loop_
_entity.id
_entity.type
_entity.pdbx_description
1 polymer ?
#
loop_
_entity_poly.entity_id
_entity_poly.type
_entity_poly.pdbx_seq_one_letter_code
_entity_poly.pdbx_strand_id
1 'polypeptide(L)'
;MQVIHHPRAAWDMARVIAGAVPDDQLFDWLRAELGALFGPATEAALTATRDRLRRAGDARLPVESGLWRVKLEDALRERPEHAAELATLTATARGLLQARRP
;
A
#
# COMPACT_ATOMS: atom_id res chain seq x y z
N MET A 1 13.75 20.73 -6.71
CA MET A 1 13.80 19.42 -6.03
C MET A 1 12.57 19.32 -5.12
N GLN A 2 11.56 18.52 -5.47
CA GLN A 2 10.43 18.30 -4.55
C GLN A 2 10.88 17.33 -3.45
N VAL A 3 10.84 17.78 -2.21
CA VAL A 3 11.13 16.92 -1.05
C VAL A 3 9.90 16.05 -0.78
N ILE A 4 10.05 14.73 -0.90
CA ILE A 4 8.97 13.79 -0.56
C ILE A 4 9.05 13.48 0.92
N HIS A 5 8.00 13.79 1.66
CA HIS A 5 7.93 13.49 3.08
C HIS A 5 7.59 12.01 3.28
N HIS A 6 8.59 11.17 3.60
CA HIS A 6 8.44 9.71 3.67
C HIS A 6 7.28 9.24 4.56
N PRO A 7 7.09 9.78 5.79
CA PRO A 7 5.95 9.39 6.62
C PRO A 7 4.60 9.65 5.94
N ARG A 8 4.52 10.69 5.10
CA ARG A 8 3.30 11.03 4.37
C ARG A 8 3.08 10.08 3.19
N ALA A 9 4.12 9.80 2.42
CA ALA A 9 4.05 8.84 1.31
C ALA A 9 3.65 7.43 1.81
N ALA A 10 4.29 6.97 2.89
CA ALA A 10 3.97 5.71 3.54
C ALA A 10 2.51 5.65 4.03
N TRP A 11 2.05 6.72 4.68
CA TRP A 11 0.64 6.81 5.12
C TRP A 11 -0.35 6.80 3.95
N ASP A 12 -0.05 7.56 2.89
CA ASP A 12 -0.94 7.68 1.75
C ASP A 12 -1.11 6.35 1.01
N MET A 13 -0.02 5.57 0.87
CA MET A 13 -0.06 4.21 0.31
C MET A 13 -0.74 3.22 1.26
N ALA A 14 -0.49 3.28 2.57
CA ALA A 14 -1.14 2.38 3.53
C ALA A 14 -2.68 2.44 3.45
N ARG A 15 -3.24 3.65 3.24
CA ARG A 15 -4.68 3.84 3.04
C ARG A 15 -5.18 3.26 1.71
N VAL A 16 -4.35 3.33 0.66
CA VAL A 16 -4.67 2.74 -0.65
C VAL A 16 -4.70 1.22 -0.53
N ILE A 17 -3.71 0.60 0.12
CA ILE A 17 -3.69 -0.85 0.38
C ILE A 17 -4.98 -1.29 1.06
N ALA A 18 -5.37 -0.62 2.15
CA ALA A 18 -6.60 -0.94 2.87
C ALA A 18 -7.86 -0.79 2.00
N GLY A 19 -7.92 0.25 1.16
CA GLY A 19 -9.03 0.49 0.25
C GLY A 19 -9.09 -0.46 -0.94
N ALA A 20 -7.96 -1.06 -1.35
CA ALA A 20 -7.88 -1.98 -2.47
C ALA A 20 -8.26 -3.42 -2.08
N VAL A 21 -8.16 -3.80 -0.80
CA VAL A 21 -8.43 -5.17 -0.32
C VAL A 21 -9.77 -5.77 -0.79
N PRO A 22 -10.88 -5.02 -0.85
CA PRO A 22 -12.16 -5.56 -1.33
C PRO A 22 -12.21 -5.80 -2.85
N ASP A 23 -11.31 -5.22 -3.62
CA ASP A 23 -11.26 -5.31 -5.07
C ASP A 23 -10.10 -6.22 -5.50
N ASP A 24 -10.42 -7.45 -5.87
CA ASP A 24 -9.40 -8.47 -6.17
C ASP A 24 -8.47 -8.07 -7.32
N GLN A 25 -9.01 -7.45 -8.37
CA GLN A 25 -8.22 -7.04 -9.53
C GLN A 25 -7.26 -5.91 -9.17
N LEU A 26 -7.75 -4.88 -8.47
CA LEU A 26 -6.92 -3.76 -8.04
C LEU A 26 -5.89 -4.21 -7.01
N PHE A 27 -6.28 -5.08 -6.08
CA PHE A 27 -5.39 -5.59 -5.06
C PHE A 27 -4.26 -6.42 -5.67
N ASP A 28 -4.57 -7.30 -6.62
CA ASP A 28 -3.56 -8.14 -7.26
C ASP A 28 -2.57 -7.30 -8.09
N TRP A 29 -3.05 -6.26 -8.78
CA TRP A 29 -2.18 -5.28 -9.45
C TRP A 29 -1.30 -4.55 -8.44
N LEU A 30 -1.88 -3.96 -7.39
CA LEU A 30 -1.14 -3.21 -6.38
C LEU A 30 -0.10 -4.08 -5.66
N ARG A 31 -0.42 -5.36 -5.43
CA ARG A 31 0.49 -6.35 -4.87
C ARG A 31 1.72 -6.54 -5.77
N ALA A 32 1.51 -6.73 -7.07
CA ALA A 32 2.61 -6.91 -8.02
C ALA A 32 3.50 -5.67 -8.10
N GLU A 33 2.92 -4.47 -8.17
CA GLU A 33 3.68 -3.21 -8.24
C GLU A 33 4.52 -2.97 -6.97
N LEU A 34 3.92 -3.17 -5.78
CA LEU A 34 4.65 -3.06 -4.51
C LEU A 34 5.70 -4.18 -4.34
N GLY A 35 5.45 -5.35 -4.91
CA GLY A 35 6.40 -6.45 -5.00
C GLY A 35 7.60 -6.14 -5.88
N ALA A 36 7.39 -5.52 -7.03
CA ALA A 36 8.46 -5.07 -7.91
C ALA A 36 9.31 -3.99 -7.21
N LEU A 37 8.68 -3.07 -6.47
CA LEU A 37 9.38 -1.96 -5.81
C LEU A 37 10.15 -2.37 -4.55
N PHE A 38 9.53 -3.17 -3.67
CA PHE A 38 10.06 -3.51 -2.35
C PHE A 38 10.42 -4.99 -2.18
N GLY A 39 10.28 -5.80 -3.23
CA GLY A 39 10.66 -7.20 -3.27
C GLY A 39 9.54 -8.18 -2.86
N PRO A 40 9.77 -9.49 -3.09
CA PRO A 40 8.75 -10.54 -2.95
C PRO A 40 8.23 -10.73 -1.52
N ALA A 41 9.01 -10.34 -0.50
CA ALA A 41 8.55 -10.34 0.89
C ALA A 41 7.36 -9.39 1.10
N THR A 42 7.30 -8.29 0.33
CA THR A 42 6.19 -7.34 0.36
C THR A 42 4.92 -7.95 -0.22
N GLU A 43 5.03 -8.73 -1.31
CA GLU A 43 3.88 -9.44 -1.90
C GLU A 43 3.27 -10.47 -0.94
N ALA A 44 4.13 -11.25 -0.29
CA ALA A 44 3.71 -12.24 0.70
C ALA A 44 3.01 -11.55 1.90
N ALA A 45 3.57 -10.42 2.37
CA ALA A 45 2.96 -9.64 3.44
C ALA A 45 1.59 -9.07 3.06
N LEU A 46 1.42 -8.57 1.83
CA LEU A 46 0.14 -8.08 1.31
C LEU A 46 -0.88 -9.20 1.25
N THR A 47 -0.51 -10.36 0.70
CA THR A 47 -1.39 -11.54 0.65
C THR A 47 -1.87 -11.92 2.04
N ALA A 48 -0.96 -11.97 3.02
CA ALA A 48 -1.31 -12.26 4.40
C ALA A 48 -2.21 -11.18 5.04
N THR A 49 -2.04 -9.90 4.68
CA THR A 49 -2.96 -8.82 5.09
C THR A 49 -4.36 -9.04 4.52
N ARG A 50 -4.50 -9.35 3.22
CA ARG A 50 -5.80 -9.66 2.61
C ARG A 50 -6.48 -10.83 3.32
N ASP A 51 -5.75 -11.90 3.61
CA ASP A 51 -6.30 -13.08 4.29
C ASP A 51 -6.71 -12.78 5.75
N ARG A 52 -5.98 -11.91 6.45
CA ARG A 52 -6.37 -11.47 7.80
C ARG A 52 -7.62 -10.59 7.75
N LEU A 53 -7.71 -9.68 6.79
CA LEU A 53 -8.88 -8.80 6.64
C LEU A 53 -10.12 -9.57 6.20
N ARG A 54 -10.00 -10.51 5.27
CA ARG A 54 -11.12 -11.38 4.87
C ARG A 54 -11.66 -12.23 6.03
N ARG A 55 -10.78 -12.66 6.95
CA ARG A 55 -11.19 -13.45 8.15
C ARG A 55 -11.76 -12.60 9.28
N ALA A 56 -11.15 -11.45 9.56
CA ALA A 56 -11.50 -10.61 10.72
C ALA A 56 -12.52 -9.50 10.38
N GLY A 57 -12.76 -9.23 9.10
CA GLY A 57 -13.58 -8.14 8.61
C GLY A 57 -12.96 -6.75 8.82
N ASP A 58 -13.76 -5.73 8.53
CA ASP A 58 -13.35 -4.33 8.50
C ASP A 58 -12.84 -3.79 9.85
N ALA A 59 -13.21 -4.43 10.95
CA ALA A 59 -12.72 -4.08 12.29
C ALA A 59 -11.19 -4.12 12.40
N ARG A 60 -10.52 -4.87 11.52
CA ARG A 60 -9.05 -5.00 11.49
C ARG A 60 -8.37 -4.00 10.53
N LEU A 61 -9.13 -3.27 9.72
CA LEU A 61 -8.58 -2.29 8.76
C LEU A 61 -7.68 -1.21 9.41
N PRO A 62 -8.04 -0.59 10.56
CA PRO A 62 -7.18 0.41 11.17
C PRO A 62 -5.82 -0.15 11.60
N VAL A 63 -5.80 -1.39 12.10
CA VAL A 63 -4.58 -2.07 12.54
C VAL A 63 -3.68 -2.38 11.35
N GLU A 64 -4.20 -2.99 10.29
CA GLU A 64 -3.40 -3.33 9.11
C GLU A 64 -2.90 -2.06 8.40
N SER A 65 -3.70 -0.99 8.35
CA SER A 65 -3.27 0.32 7.83
C SER A 65 -2.10 0.90 8.65
N GLY A 66 -2.17 0.80 9.98
CA GLY A 66 -1.08 1.23 10.86
C GLY A 66 0.20 0.44 10.64
N LEU A 67 0.10 -0.88 10.49
CA LEU A 67 1.25 -1.75 10.21
C LEU A 67 1.89 -1.42 8.85
N TRP A 68 1.08 -1.19 7.82
CA TRP A 68 1.58 -0.82 6.49
C TRP A 68 2.27 0.55 6.48
N ARG A 69 1.75 1.52 7.24
CA ARG A 69 2.44 2.82 7.39
C ARG A 69 3.87 2.62 7.91
N VAL A 70 4.03 1.88 9.00
CA VAL A 70 5.35 1.67 9.63
C VAL A 70 6.26 0.89 8.68
N LYS A 71 5.78 -0.21 8.08
CA LYS A 71 6.54 -1.02 7.12
C LYS A 71 7.07 -0.19 5.95
N LEU A 72 6.21 0.65 5.36
CA LEU A 72 6.60 1.48 4.22
C LEU A 72 7.52 2.63 4.65
N GLU A 73 7.29 3.21 5.82
CA GLU A 73 8.17 4.27 6.34
C GLU A 73 9.58 3.74 6.61
N ASP A 74 9.70 2.55 7.20
CA ASP A 74 10.99 1.90 7.42
C ASP A 74 11.65 1.51 6.09
N ALA A 75 10.90 0.96 5.13
CA ALA A 75 11.43 0.66 3.79
C ALA A 75 11.94 1.91 3.07
N LEU A 76 11.25 3.06 3.19
CA LEU A 76 11.71 4.34 2.64
C LEU A 76 12.87 4.95 3.42
N ARG A 77 13.05 4.61 4.70
CA ARG A 77 14.22 5.02 5.48
C ARG A 77 15.47 4.26 5.02
N GLU A 78 15.32 2.99 4.70
CA GLU A 78 16.41 2.15 4.15
C GLU A 78 16.72 2.49 2.69
N ARG A 79 15.68 2.77 1.89
CA ARG A 79 15.76 3.02 0.44
C ARG A 79 15.01 4.30 0.06
N PRO A 80 15.57 5.48 0.37
CA PRO A 80 14.94 6.77 0.12
C PRO A 80 14.64 7.03 -1.36
N GLU A 81 15.39 6.40 -2.27
CA GLU A 81 15.21 6.51 -3.71
C GLU A 81 13.82 6.06 -4.20
N HIS A 82 13.16 5.17 -3.44
CA HIS A 82 11.84 4.64 -3.77
C HIS A 82 10.68 5.58 -3.46
N ALA A 83 10.93 6.70 -2.78
CA ALA A 83 9.87 7.61 -2.34
C ALA A 83 9.08 8.22 -3.51
N ALA A 84 9.76 8.55 -4.62
CA ALA A 84 9.13 9.11 -5.80
C ALA A 84 8.27 8.09 -6.53
N GLU A 85 8.77 6.88 -6.69
CA GLU A 85 8.05 5.79 -7.33
C GLU A 85 6.82 5.37 -6.51
N LEU A 86 6.97 5.27 -5.19
CA LEU A 86 5.85 5.02 -4.28
C LEU A 86 4.77 6.10 -4.37
N ALA A 87 5.16 7.38 -4.45
CA ALA A 87 4.21 8.49 -4.58
C ALA A 87 3.43 8.43 -5.91
N THR A 88 4.11 8.15 -7.03
CA THR A 88 3.46 7.95 -8.33
C THR A 88 2.50 6.75 -8.30
N LEU A 89 2.95 5.61 -7.78
CA LEU A 89 2.11 4.42 -7.65
C LEU A 89 0.87 4.69 -6.77
N THR A 90 1.05 5.43 -5.68
CA THR A 90 -0.06 5.86 -4.81
C THR A 90 -1.09 6.71 -5.56
N ALA A 91 -0.63 7.65 -6.39
CA ALA A 91 -1.52 8.51 -7.18
C ALA A 91 -2.33 7.69 -8.19
N THR A 92 -1.67 6.78 -8.92
CA THR A 92 -2.33 5.87 -9.88
C THR A 92 -3.38 5.01 -9.18
N ALA A 93 -2.99 4.35 -8.08
CA ALA A 93 -3.87 3.47 -7.33
C ALA A 93 -5.09 4.23 -6.75
N ARG A 94 -4.92 5.47 -6.30
CA ARG A 94 -6.03 6.33 -5.89
C ARG A 94 -6.98 6.65 -7.04
N GLY A 95 -6.46 6.96 -8.22
CA GLY A 95 -7.29 7.20 -9.41
C GLY A 95 -8.13 5.97 -9.75
N LEU A 96 -7.52 4.79 -9.73
CA LEU A 96 -8.21 3.52 -9.96
C LEU A 96 -9.27 3.24 -8.89
N LEU A 97 -8.96 3.47 -7.61
CA LEU A 97 -9.93 3.35 -6.51
C LEU A 97 -11.12 4.27 -6.68
N GLN A 98 -10.89 5.52 -7.07
CA GLN A 98 -11.95 6.51 -7.26
C GLN A 98 -12.84 6.14 -8.45
N ALA A 99 -12.27 5.68 -9.56
CA ALA A 99 -13.02 5.25 -10.73
C ALA A 99 -13.93 4.02 -10.47
N ARG A 100 -13.63 3.25 -9.41
CA ARG A 100 -14.38 2.05 -9.00
C ARG A 100 -15.44 2.33 -7.92
N ARG A 101 -15.48 3.55 -7.37
CA ARG A 101 -16.53 3.96 -6.42
C ARG A 101 -17.77 4.40 -7.20
N PRO A 102 -18.97 3.90 -6.86
CA PRO A 102 -20.22 4.31 -7.48
C PRO A 102 -20.58 5.76 -7.15
#